data_AF-A0A6N0NTU1-F1
#
_entry.id   AF-A0A6N0NTU1-F1
#
_cell.length_a   1.000
_cell.length_b   1.000
_cell.length_c   1.000
_cell.angle_alpha   90.00
_cell.angle_beta   90.00
_cell.angle_gamma   90.00
#
_symmetry.space_group_name_H-M   'P 1'
#
loop_
_entity.id
_entity.type
_entity.pdbx_description
1 polymer ?
#
loop_
_entity_poly.entity_id
_entity_poly.type
_entity_poly.pdbx_seq_one_letter_code
_entity_poly.pdbx_strand_id
1 'polypeptide(L)'
;MAYTFQQVGQLFSVIILIELVIVYYGLERLIGRLKLNSGKIEDLLLLHVFKKIVGFVSENDVVQQSLLGAISGLSDRELLNYLRDKVGEMKGQLTDINDSIQKYESVKRFISRILSLSVQVRVMAVISLVGISLTFFLTRELLLVVLGVTYGIELVALYYSFFSIFLYYKILRNYSDVLKSIESL
;
A
#
# COMPACT_ATOMS: atom_id res chain seq x y z
N MET A 1 -32.95 -3.20 38.48
CA MET A 1 -31.88 -4.22 38.64
C MET A 1 -30.55 -3.52 38.43
N ALA A 2 -29.58 -3.68 39.32
CA ALA A 2 -28.22 -3.18 39.11
C ALA A 2 -27.46 -4.18 38.23
N TYR A 3 -26.91 -3.73 37.11
CA TYR A 3 -26.06 -4.56 36.26
C TYR A 3 -24.72 -4.81 36.94
N THR A 4 -24.20 -6.04 36.82
CA THR A 4 -22.83 -6.32 37.29
C THR A 4 -21.82 -5.80 36.27
N PHE A 5 -20.65 -5.38 36.73
CA PHE A 5 -19.56 -4.92 35.86
C PHE A 5 -19.23 -5.92 34.73
N GLN A 6 -19.37 -7.21 35.01
CA GLN A 6 -19.16 -8.31 34.05
C GLN A 6 -20.16 -8.27 32.88
N GLN A 7 -21.44 -8.03 33.17
CA GLN A 7 -22.49 -7.91 32.14
C GLN A 7 -22.24 -6.69 31.25
N VAL A 8 -21.81 -5.57 31.84
CA VAL A 8 -21.45 -4.36 31.08
C VAL A 8 -20.25 -4.61 30.18
N GLY A 9 -19.20 -5.28 30.69
CA GLY A 9 -18.02 -5.64 29.92
C GLY A 9 -18.31 -6.57 28.74
N GLN A 10 -19.15 -7.60 28.95
CA GLN A 10 -19.59 -8.49 27.87
C GLN A 10 -20.36 -7.73 26.79
N LEU A 11 -21.30 -6.89 27.19
CA LEU A 11 -22.12 -6.11 26.25
C LEU A 11 -21.25 -5.15 25.42
N PHE A 12 -20.23 -4.54 26.04
CA PHE A 12 -19.29 -3.67 25.35
C PHE A 12 -18.41 -4.42 24.34
N SER A 13 -17.87 -5.59 24.71
CA SER A 13 -17.11 -6.46 23.78
C SER A 13 -17.97 -6.92 22.60
N VAL A 14 -19.24 -7.27 22.84
CA VAL A 14 -20.18 -7.63 21.76
C VAL A 14 -20.42 -6.46 20.80
N ILE A 15 -20.59 -5.23 21.31
CA ILE A 15 -20.75 -4.03 20.46
C ILE A 15 -19.52 -3.85 19.57
N ILE A 16 -18.32 -3.93 20.14
CA ILE A 16 -17.08 -3.75 19.38
C ILE A 16 -16.89 -4.87 18.36
N LEU A 17 -17.23 -6.11 18.71
CA LEU A 17 -17.20 -7.21 17.76
C LEU A 17 -18.14 -6.96 16.58
N ILE A 18 -19.35 -6.44 16.82
CA ILE A 18 -20.29 -6.05 15.76
C ILE A 18 -19.66 -4.95 14.88
N GLU A 19 -19.08 -3.91 15.49
CA GLU A 19 -18.37 -2.86 14.75
C GLU A 19 -17.22 -3.42 13.91
N LEU A 20 -16.40 -4.31 14.49
CA LEU A 20 -15.30 -4.99 13.81
C LEU A 20 -15.79 -5.78 12.60
N VAL A 21 -16.89 -6.53 12.74
CA VAL A 21 -17.47 -7.31 11.64
C VAL A 21 -17.98 -6.40 10.52
N ILE A 22 -18.63 -5.29 10.86
CA ILE A 22 -19.10 -4.29 9.88
C ILE A 22 -17.91 -3.68 9.13
N VAL A 23 -16.88 -3.24 9.85
CA VAL A 23 -15.67 -2.65 9.26
C VAL A 23 -14.93 -3.68 8.41
N TYR A 24 -14.80 -4.93 8.87
CA TYR A 24 -14.17 -6.02 8.14
C TYR A 24 -14.92 -6.34 6.85
N TYR A 25 -16.26 -6.34 6.86
CA TYR A 25 -17.07 -6.50 5.65
C TYR A 25 -16.80 -5.37 4.64
N GLY A 26 -16.70 -4.13 5.12
CA GLY A 26 -16.28 -2.99 4.32
C GLY A 26 -14.90 -3.20 3.69
N LEU A 27 -13.93 -3.66 4.48
CA LEU A 27 -12.56 -3.96 4.04
C LEU A 27 -12.53 -5.07 2.97
N GLU A 28 -13.25 -6.17 3.17
CA GLU A 28 -13.35 -7.27 2.19
C GLU A 28 -13.88 -6.79 0.84
N ARG A 29 -14.86 -5.88 0.83
CA ARG A 29 -15.36 -5.29 -0.41
C ARG A 29 -14.29 -4.48 -1.14
N LEU A 30 -13.47 -3.72 -0.41
CA LEU A 30 -12.35 -2.96 -0.99
C LEU A 30 -11.25 -3.90 -1.51
N ILE A 31 -10.95 -4.96 -0.77
CA ILE A 31 -9.95 -5.96 -1.14
C ILE A 31 -10.38 -6.76 -2.37
N GLY A 32 -11.66 -7.11 -2.49
CA GLY A 32 -12.19 -7.77 -3.68
C GLY A 32 -11.93 -6.93 -4.93
N ARG A 33 -12.19 -5.61 -4.88
CA ARG A 33 -11.84 -4.68 -5.96
C ARG A 33 -10.34 -4.59 -6.19
N LEU A 34 -9.55 -4.54 -5.11
CA LEU A 34 -8.10 -4.46 -5.21
C LEU A 34 -7.51 -5.69 -5.89
N LYS A 35 -7.95 -6.91 -5.53
CA LYS A 35 -7.48 -8.16 -6.14
C LYS A 35 -7.82 -8.26 -7.62
N LEU A 36 -9.02 -7.83 -8.02
CA LEU A 36 -9.42 -7.81 -9.42
C LEU A 36 -8.57 -6.85 -10.26
N ASN A 37 -8.13 -5.75 -9.65
CA ASN A 37 -7.38 -4.70 -10.35
C ASN A 37 -5.87 -4.74 -10.08
N SER A 38 -5.38 -5.54 -9.14
CA SER A 38 -3.98 -5.48 -8.69
C SER A 38 -3.01 -5.82 -9.82
N GLY A 39 -3.32 -6.83 -10.63
CA GLY A 39 -2.53 -7.17 -11.81
C GLY A 39 -2.45 -5.99 -12.78
N LYS A 40 -3.58 -5.36 -13.10
CA LYS A 40 -3.62 -4.18 -13.97
C LYS A 40 -2.85 -2.99 -13.40
N ILE A 41 -2.93 -2.76 -12.08
CA ILE A 41 -2.18 -1.69 -11.41
C ILE A 41 -0.67 -1.96 -11.50
N GLU A 42 -0.24 -3.20 -11.25
CA GLU A 42 1.16 -3.61 -11.37
C GLU A 42 1.66 -3.49 -12.81
N ASP A 43 0.88 -3.96 -13.78
CA ASP A 43 1.23 -3.88 -15.21
C ASP A 43 1.37 -2.43 -15.67
N LEU A 44 0.45 -1.54 -15.28
CA LEU A 44 0.52 -0.12 -15.64
C LEU A 44 1.73 0.59 -15.03
N LEU A 45 2.07 0.27 -13.78
CA LEU A 45 3.27 0.80 -13.13
C LEU A 45 4.55 0.28 -13.80
N LEU A 46 4.60 -1.01 -14.15
CA LEU A 46 5.70 -1.61 -14.89
C LEU A 46 5.85 -1.00 -16.29
N LEU A 47 4.74 -0.80 -17.00
CA LEU A 47 4.74 -0.12 -18.30
C LEU A 47 5.25 1.31 -18.18
N HIS A 48 4.87 2.04 -17.12
CA HIS A 48 5.38 3.38 -16.88
C HIS A 48 6.90 3.39 -16.66
N VAL A 49 7.41 2.47 -15.83
CA VAL A 49 8.86 2.31 -15.61
C VAL A 49 9.56 1.92 -16.92
N PHE A 50 9.03 0.95 -17.64
CA PHE A 50 9.58 0.49 -18.92
C PHE A 50 9.65 1.63 -19.92
N LYS A 51 8.58 2.43 -20.04
CA LYS A 51 8.54 3.62 -20.90
C LYS A 51 9.63 4.62 -20.52
N LYS A 52 9.85 4.89 -19.23
CA LYS A 52 10.91 5.79 -18.76
C LYS A 52 12.31 5.27 -19.11
N ILE A 53 12.53 3.96 -18.98
CA ILE A 53 13.80 3.33 -19.36
C ILE A 53 14.02 3.39 -20.88
N VAL A 54 13.01 3.05 -21.68
CA VAL A 54 13.10 3.10 -23.15
C VAL A 54 13.32 4.54 -23.62
N GLY A 55 12.62 5.51 -23.04
CA GLY A 55 12.84 6.93 -23.31
C GLY A 55 14.28 7.36 -23.01
N PHE A 56 14.82 6.96 -21.84
CA PHE A 56 16.21 7.20 -21.49
C PHE A 56 17.18 6.59 -22.51
N VAL A 57 17.01 5.32 -22.89
CA VAL A 57 17.90 4.68 -23.87
C VAL A 57 17.82 5.38 -25.22
N SER A 58 16.60 5.64 -25.72
CA SER A 58 16.39 6.27 -27.03
C SER A 58 16.96 7.69 -27.08
N GLU A 59 16.75 8.51 -26.05
CA GLU A 59 17.25 9.88 -26.02
C GLU A 59 18.78 9.91 -25.93
N ASN A 60 19.38 8.99 -25.15
CA ASN A 60 20.83 8.95 -24.99
C ASN A 60 21.56 8.31 -26.18
N ASP A 61 20.95 7.33 -26.88
CA ASP A 61 21.48 6.80 -28.15
C ASP A 61 21.47 7.87 -29.26
N VAL A 62 20.39 8.64 -29.36
CA VAL A 62 20.32 9.78 -30.29
C VAL A 62 21.36 10.85 -29.94
N VAL A 63 21.64 11.07 -28.66
CA VAL A 63 22.72 11.97 -28.21
C VAL A 63 24.09 11.44 -28.60
N GLN A 64 24.36 10.13 -28.50
CA GLN A 64 25.63 9.54 -28.98
C GLN A 64 25.81 9.70 -30.50
N GLN A 65 24.76 9.50 -31.28
CA GLN A 65 24.79 9.74 -32.73
C GLN A 65 24.98 11.21 -33.08
N SER A 66 24.35 12.12 -32.33
CA SER A 66 24.49 13.57 -32.51
C SER A 66 25.88 14.09 -32.09
N LEU A 67 26.48 13.49 -31.05
CA LEU A 67 27.86 13.75 -30.64
C LEU A 67 28.85 13.43 -31.76
N LEU A 68 28.69 12.30 -32.45
CA LEU A 68 29.55 11.94 -33.60
C LEU A 68 29.49 12.99 -34.73
N GLY A 69 28.36 13.68 -34.89
CA GLY A 69 28.21 14.79 -35.84
C GLY A 69 28.71 16.15 -35.32
N ALA A 70 28.64 16.41 -34.01
CA ALA A 70 29.00 17.70 -33.40
C ALA A 70 30.50 17.85 -33.07
N ILE A 71 31.27 16.75 -33.03
CA ILE A 71 32.71 16.77 -32.74
C ILE A 71 33.52 17.49 -33.84
N SER A 72 32.99 17.63 -35.07
CA SER A 72 33.65 18.36 -36.15
C SER A 72 33.41 19.88 -36.08
N GLY A 73 33.79 20.54 -34.97
CA GLY A 73 33.77 22.01 -34.92
C GLY A 73 33.74 22.67 -33.54
N LEU A 74 33.60 21.90 -32.45
CA LEU A 74 33.58 22.43 -31.09
C LEU A 74 35.00 22.55 -30.51
N SER A 75 35.24 23.62 -29.74
CA SER A 75 36.46 23.73 -28.93
C SER A 75 36.40 22.80 -27.72
N ASP A 76 37.56 22.39 -27.19
CA ASP A 76 37.65 21.48 -26.03
C ASP A 76 36.83 21.94 -24.83
N ARG A 77 36.76 23.26 -24.60
CA ARG A 77 36.01 23.86 -23.50
C ARG A 77 34.50 23.76 -23.71
N GLU A 78 34.02 23.96 -24.93
CA GLU A 78 32.60 23.83 -25.27
C GLU A 78 32.17 22.36 -25.22
N LEU A 79 33.02 21.45 -25.69
CA LEU A 79 32.79 20.01 -25.61
C LEU A 79 32.70 19.54 -24.14
N LEU A 80 33.60 20.01 -23.27
CA LEU A 80 33.54 19.70 -21.83
C LEU A 80 32.27 20.22 -21.16
N ASN A 81 31.83 21.45 -21.48
CA ASN A 81 30.59 22.01 -20.94
C ASN A 81 29.37 21.21 -21.43
N TYR A 82 29.31 20.90 -22.72
CA TYR A 82 28.23 20.08 -23.30
C TYR A 82 28.16 18.69 -22.65
N LEU A 83 29.31 18.01 -22.49
CA LEU A 83 29.37 16.72 -21.81
C LEU A 83 28.91 16.83 -20.35
N ARG A 84 29.27 17.91 -19.65
CA ARG A 84 28.84 18.14 -18.27
C ARG A 84 27.33 18.33 -18.15
N ASP A 85 26.74 19.10 -19.06
CA ASP A 85 25.29 19.32 -19.10
C ASP A 85 24.55 18.02 -19.43
N LYS A 86 25.05 17.24 -20.41
CA LYS A 86 24.49 15.92 -20.73
C LYS A 86 24.58 14.91 -19.60
N VAL A 87 25.71 14.86 -18.90
CA VAL A 87 25.85 14.02 -17.70
C VAL A 87 24.86 14.47 -16.61
N GLY A 88 24.62 15.78 -16.47
CA GLY A 88 23.61 16.33 -15.58
C GLY A 88 22.19 15.90 -15.94
N GLU A 89 21.81 16.02 -17.21
CA GLU A 89 20.51 15.57 -17.75
C GLU A 89 20.30 14.06 -17.54
N MET A 90 21.29 13.24 -17.90
CA MET A 90 21.25 11.79 -17.69
C MET A 90 21.06 11.44 -16.21
N LYS A 91 21.74 12.14 -15.31
CA LYS A 91 21.58 11.94 -13.86
C LYS A 91 20.15 12.28 -13.41
N GLY A 92 19.55 13.34 -13.95
CA GLY A 92 18.15 13.69 -13.69
C GLY A 92 17.19 12.58 -14.13
N GLN A 93 17.34 12.11 -15.36
CA GLN A 93 16.52 11.02 -15.92
C GLN A 93 16.66 9.70 -15.13
N LEU A 94 17.88 9.35 -14.72
CA LEU A 94 18.13 8.18 -13.87
C LEU A 94 17.45 8.30 -12.50
N THR A 95 17.40 9.51 -11.94
CA THR A 95 16.70 9.79 -10.68
C THR A 95 15.20 9.59 -10.84
N ASP A 96 14.60 10.09 -11.94
CA ASP A 96 13.18 9.90 -12.26
C ASP A 96 12.81 8.42 -12.46
N ILE A 97 13.68 7.65 -13.12
CA ILE A 97 13.50 6.20 -13.28
C ILE A 97 13.51 5.52 -11.91
N ASN A 98 14.50 5.84 -11.07
CA ASN A 98 14.60 5.29 -9.72
C ASN A 98 13.35 5.61 -8.89
N ASP A 99 12.85 6.84 -8.93
CA ASP A 99 11.63 7.24 -8.22
C ASP A 99 10.40 6.47 -8.73
N SER A 100 10.33 6.20 -10.04
CA SER A 100 9.26 5.39 -10.65
C SER A 100 9.31 3.94 -10.20
N ILE A 101 10.51 3.35 -10.11
CA ILE A 101 10.73 2.00 -9.57
C ILE A 101 10.33 1.93 -8.09
N GLN A 102 10.76 2.91 -7.29
CA GLN A 102 10.40 2.98 -5.87
C GLN A 102 8.88 3.10 -5.67
N LYS A 103 8.20 3.90 -6.51
CA LYS A 103 6.73 3.98 -6.51
C LYS A 103 6.10 2.61 -6.78
N TYR A 104 6.54 1.89 -7.81
CA TYR A 104 6.06 0.54 -8.10
C TYR A 104 6.24 -0.42 -6.92
N GLU A 105 7.45 -0.50 -6.36
CA GLU A 105 7.74 -1.37 -5.21
C GLU A 105 6.92 -1.00 -3.98
N SER A 106 6.68 0.29 -3.75
CA SER A 106 5.87 0.76 -2.63
C SER A 106 4.41 0.32 -2.77
N VAL A 107 3.84 0.42 -3.98
CA VAL A 107 2.46 -0.01 -4.26
C VAL A 107 2.33 -1.51 -4.08
N LYS A 108 3.26 -2.29 -4.66
CA LYS A 108 3.29 -3.75 -4.50
C LYS A 108 3.37 -4.16 -3.03
N ARG A 109 4.24 -3.51 -2.24
CA ARG A 109 4.33 -3.71 -0.79
C ARG A 109 3.03 -3.36 -0.07
N PHE A 110 2.37 -2.27 -0.42
CA PHE A 110 1.09 -1.91 0.19
C PHE A 110 -0.03 -2.89 -0.14
N ILE A 111 -0.13 -3.36 -1.40
CA ILE A 111 -1.12 -4.38 -1.79
C ILE A 111 -0.91 -5.64 -0.96
N SER A 112 0.32 -6.18 -0.94
CA SER A 112 0.66 -7.37 -0.15
C SER A 112 0.35 -7.18 1.34
N ARG A 113 0.67 -6.01 1.89
CA ARG A 113 0.39 -5.68 3.29
C ARG A 113 -1.11 -5.63 3.60
N ILE A 114 -1.93 -5.02 2.75
CA ILE A 114 -3.39 -4.99 2.92
C ILE A 114 -3.96 -6.41 2.92
N LEU A 115 -3.51 -7.26 1.99
CA LEU A 115 -3.96 -8.65 1.89
C LEU A 115 -3.61 -9.44 3.16
N SER A 116 -2.37 -9.32 3.62
CA SER A 116 -1.89 -9.98 4.84
C SER A 116 -2.69 -9.51 6.08
N LEU A 117 -2.88 -8.20 6.24
CA LEU A 117 -3.64 -7.64 7.36
C LEU A 117 -5.11 -8.10 7.35
N SER A 118 -5.75 -8.22 6.19
CA SER A 118 -7.12 -8.72 6.11
C SER A 118 -7.26 -10.14 6.64
N VAL A 119 -6.28 -11.01 6.32
CA VAL A 119 -6.25 -12.38 6.85
C VAL A 119 -6.08 -12.37 8.36
N GLN A 120 -5.19 -11.51 8.89
CA GLN A 120 -4.99 -11.37 10.34
C GLN A 120 -6.26 -10.89 11.04
N VAL A 121 -6.93 -9.85 10.51
CA VAL A 121 -8.20 -9.34 11.04
C VAL A 121 -9.26 -10.44 11.07
N ARG A 122 -9.37 -11.24 10.00
CA ARG A 122 -10.30 -12.37 9.93
C ARG A 122 -10.06 -13.37 11.05
N VAL A 123 -8.79 -13.75 11.26
CA VAL A 123 -8.41 -14.69 12.32
C VAL A 123 -8.70 -14.10 13.70
N MET A 124 -8.37 -12.82 13.92
CA MET A 124 -8.67 -12.12 15.18
C MET A 124 -10.16 -12.07 15.46
N ALA A 125 -11.01 -11.78 14.47
CA ALA A 125 -12.47 -11.78 14.64
C ALA A 125 -13.02 -13.17 15.01
N VAL A 126 -12.48 -14.24 14.41
CA VAL A 126 -12.84 -15.63 14.79
C VAL A 126 -12.40 -15.95 16.21
N ILE A 127 -11.18 -15.55 16.60
CA ILE A 127 -10.69 -15.72 17.98
C ILE A 127 -11.59 -14.96 18.96
N SER A 128 -11.99 -13.73 18.63
CA SER A 128 -12.89 -12.94 19.49
C SER A 128 -14.26 -13.59 19.65
N LEU A 129 -14.84 -14.14 18.58
CA LEU A 129 -16.10 -14.91 18.66
C LEU A 129 -15.99 -16.09 19.64
N VAL A 130 -14.91 -16.86 19.54
CA VAL A 130 -14.65 -17.98 20.46
C VAL A 130 -14.39 -17.46 21.88
N GLY A 131 -13.62 -16.38 22.02
CA GLY A 131 -13.30 -15.72 23.28
C GLY A 131 -14.55 -15.30 24.05
N ILE A 132 -15.46 -14.56 23.41
CA ILE A 132 -16.75 -14.16 23.99
C ILE A 132 -17.57 -15.41 24.37
N SER A 133 -17.63 -16.41 23.50
CA SER A 133 -18.38 -17.65 23.76
C SER A 133 -17.86 -18.41 24.99
N LEU A 134 -16.54 -18.42 25.20
CA LEU A 134 -15.93 -19.05 26.38
C LEU A 134 -16.28 -18.32 27.68
N THR A 135 -16.58 -17.01 27.64
CA THR A 135 -16.90 -16.24 28.85
C THR A 135 -18.18 -16.75 29.55
N PHE A 136 -19.07 -17.45 28.86
CA PHE A 136 -20.28 -18.03 29.46
C PHE A 136 -20.01 -19.23 30.39
N PHE A 137 -18.85 -19.87 30.27
CA PHE A 137 -18.53 -21.11 30.99
C PHE A 137 -17.47 -20.94 32.09
N LEU A 138 -16.88 -19.75 32.21
CA LEU A 138 -15.73 -19.51 33.09
C LEU A 138 -16.13 -18.99 34.48
N THR A 139 -15.26 -19.26 35.46
CA THR A 139 -15.37 -18.68 36.80
C THR A 139 -15.07 -17.17 36.78
N ARG A 140 -15.52 -16.43 37.80
CA ARG A 140 -15.48 -14.95 37.82
C ARG A 140 -14.10 -14.33 37.53
N GLU A 141 -13.03 -14.88 38.07
CA GLU A 141 -11.67 -14.34 37.89
C GLU A 141 -11.16 -14.58 36.47
N LEU A 142 -11.31 -15.81 35.96
CA LEU A 142 -10.93 -16.18 34.60
C LEU A 142 -11.77 -15.46 33.54
N LEU A 143 -13.05 -15.21 33.84
CA LEU A 143 -13.97 -14.46 32.98
C LEU A 143 -13.44 -13.05 32.70
N LEU A 144 -12.97 -12.33 33.73
CA LEU A 144 -12.47 -10.97 33.56
C LEU A 144 -11.19 -10.92 32.73
N VAL A 145 -10.29 -11.90 32.92
CA VAL A 145 -9.07 -12.02 32.12
C VAL A 145 -9.39 -12.29 30.66
N VAL A 146 -10.27 -13.27 30.38
CA VAL A 146 -10.65 -13.62 29.01
C VAL A 146 -11.39 -12.48 28.31
N LEU A 147 -12.25 -11.75 29.03
CA LEU A 147 -12.88 -10.53 28.51
C LEU A 147 -11.86 -9.46 28.15
N GLY A 148 -10.91 -9.18 29.05
CA GLY A 148 -9.86 -8.20 28.79
C GLY A 148 -8.99 -8.55 27.59
N VAL A 149 -8.62 -9.83 27.44
CA VAL A 149 -7.86 -10.33 26.28
C VAL A 149 -8.68 -10.23 25.00
N THR A 150 -9.94 -10.66 25.03
CA THR A 150 -10.84 -10.62 23.87
C THR A 150 -11.04 -9.19 23.39
N TYR A 151 -11.28 -8.27 24.33
CA TYR A 151 -11.37 -6.84 24.07
C TYR A 151 -10.08 -6.26 23.44
N GLY A 152 -8.91 -6.64 23.98
CA GLY A 152 -7.62 -6.23 23.42
C GLY A 152 -7.44 -6.69 21.97
N ILE A 153 -7.84 -7.93 21.66
CA ILE A 153 -7.79 -8.49 20.30
C ILE A 153 -8.73 -7.73 19.37
N GLU A 154 -9.95 -7.42 19.82
CA GLU A 154 -10.95 -6.66 19.04
C GLU A 154 -10.43 -5.27 18.67
N LEU A 155 -9.82 -4.56 19.61
CA LEU A 155 -9.24 -3.23 19.36
C LEU A 155 -8.07 -3.29 18.37
N VAL A 156 -7.19 -4.28 18.49
CA VAL A 156 -6.07 -4.46 17.55
C VAL A 156 -6.61 -4.79 16.16
N ALA A 157 -7.64 -5.63 16.06
CA ALA A 157 -8.28 -5.98 14.81
C ALA A 157 -8.95 -4.77 14.13
N LEU A 158 -9.61 -3.91 14.91
CA LEU A 158 -10.17 -2.65 14.42
C LEU A 158 -9.07 -1.73 13.89
N TYR A 159 -7.99 -1.56 14.65
CA TYR A 159 -6.85 -0.76 14.22
C TYR A 159 -6.26 -1.25 12.88
N TYR A 160 -6.05 -2.56 12.73
CA TYR A 160 -5.57 -3.14 11.48
C TYR A 160 -6.56 -2.99 10.33
N SER A 161 -7.86 -3.04 10.62
CA SER A 161 -8.90 -2.80 9.61
C SER A 161 -8.84 -1.36 9.08
N PHE A 162 -8.81 -0.37 9.98
CA PHE A 162 -8.69 1.04 9.58
C PHE A 162 -7.38 1.34 8.86
N PHE A 163 -6.27 0.80 9.35
CA PHE A 163 -4.97 0.96 8.71
C PHE A 163 -4.97 0.39 7.28
N SER A 164 -5.62 -0.76 7.07
CA SER A 164 -5.75 -1.38 5.75
C SER A 164 -6.61 -0.54 4.79
N ILE A 165 -7.70 0.05 5.30
CA ILE A 165 -8.54 0.99 4.53
C ILE A 165 -7.74 2.25 4.15
N PHE A 166 -6.95 2.80 5.08
CA PHE A 166 -6.10 3.95 4.79
C PHE A 166 -5.07 3.65 3.69
N LEU A 167 -4.40 2.49 3.78
CA LEU A 167 -3.46 2.05 2.74
C LEU A 167 -4.16 1.86 1.38
N TYR A 168 -5.38 1.33 1.36
CA TYR A 168 -6.16 1.19 0.13
C TYR A 168 -6.38 2.54 -0.58
N TYR A 169 -6.81 3.57 0.16
CA TYR A 169 -6.98 4.91 -0.42
C TYR A 169 -5.67 5.52 -0.91
N LYS A 170 -4.56 5.25 -0.22
CA LYS A 170 -3.23 5.69 -0.68
C LYS A 170 -2.83 5.06 -2.02
N ILE A 171 -3.12 3.77 -2.22
CA ILE A 171 -2.89 3.09 -3.51
C ILE A 171 -3.77 3.69 -4.61
N LEU A 172 -5.06 3.92 -4.32
CA LEU A 172 -5.99 4.46 -5.31
C LEU A 172 -5.53 5.82 -5.85
N ARG A 173 -5.01 6.69 -4.97
CA ARG A 173 -4.44 7.98 -5.36
C ARG A 173 -3.23 7.82 -6.28
N ASN A 174 -2.26 7.00 -5.88
CA ASN A 174 -1.06 6.74 -6.68
C ASN A 174 -1.40 6.14 -8.06
N TYR A 175 -2.37 5.21 -8.10
CA TYR A 175 -2.86 4.63 -9.34
C TYR A 175 -3.49 5.68 -10.26
N SER A 176 -4.35 6.54 -9.73
CA SER A 176 -4.96 7.63 -10.50
C SER A 176 -3.93 8.59 -11.08
N ASP A 177 -2.88 8.91 -10.32
CA ASP A 177 -1.82 9.81 -10.78
C ASP A 177 -1.03 9.20 -11.94
N VAL A 178 -0.75 7.89 -11.87
CA VAL A 178 -0.07 7.15 -12.94
C VAL A 178 -0.95 7.03 -14.18
N LEU A 179 -2.25 6.74 -14.02
CA LEU A 179 -3.20 6.68 -15.13
C LEU A 179 -3.23 8.02 -15.90
N LYS A 180 -3.37 9.14 -15.18
CA LYS A 180 -3.33 10.49 -15.78
C LYS A 180 -2.04 10.77 -16.53
N SER A 181 -0.90 10.31 -16.00
CA SER A 181 0.41 10.51 -16.65
C SER A 181 0.58 9.71 -17.96
N ILE A 182 -0.19 8.62 -18.10
CA ILE A 182 -0.21 7.80 -19.31
C ILE A 182 -1.21 8.39 -20.32
N GLU A 183 -2.35 8.91 -19.86
CA GLU A 183 -3.41 9.50 -20.70
C GLU A 183 -3.13 10.92 -21.21
N SER A 184 -2.23 11.68 -20.58
CA SER A 184 -1.91 13.07 -20.99
C SER A 184 -0.98 13.16 -22.22
N LEU A 185 -1.04 12.17 -23.12
CA LEU A 185 -0.21 11.99 -24.31
C LEU A 185 -1.08 11.51 -25.46
#